data_AF-A0AAW7YUT4-F1
#
_entry.id   AF-A0AAW7YUT4-F1
#
_cell.length_a   1.000
_cell.length_b   1.000
_cell.length_c   1.000
_cell.angle_alpha   90.00
_cell.angle_beta   90.00
_cell.angle_gamma   90.00
#
_symmetry.space_group_name_H-M   'P 1'
#
loop_
_entity.id
_entity.type
_entity.pdbx_description
1 polymer ?
#
loop_
_entity_poly.entity_id
_entity_poly.type
_entity_poly.pdbx_seq_one_letter_code
_entity_poly.pdbx_strand_id
1 'polypeptide(L)'
;MNEYRREYRSLVRAVNEVEKRLKTTENDDEEIEVLKKNARINAQRQIDSIEEQRESNPYYDPKDSVKSLNKLINALYRRVDISYLESVQKSLEKNNIDVDGLPLLIDVLESYEEQDDREQKQKILSLIDMAKNDYLGSFKEYRNALETGEVGESFNDIFKVLAQLGYDEEAGLMADALPDYDDVRRERPDPQQLLEVLPPVKSADLQYWQSNRRKSEGYALNMLFAKEVAYTRRALLEDREYIGTRNAFKRLNNAYDELSAYMYERYHELGGTPYNYHGHMDRRK
;
A
#
# COMPACT_ATOMS: atom_id res chain seq x y z
N MET A 1 -15.10 12.17 -6.93
CA MET A 1 -13.77 11.75 -6.44
C MET A 1 -13.06 11.12 -7.64
N ASN A 2 -11.78 11.41 -7.92
CA ASN A 2 -11.07 10.83 -9.08
C ASN A 2 -11.06 9.30 -8.95
N GLU A 3 -11.38 8.58 -10.03
CA GLU A 3 -11.51 7.11 -10.08
C GLU A 3 -10.23 6.42 -9.58
N TYR A 4 -9.08 6.86 -10.09
CA TYR A 4 -7.74 6.49 -9.61
C TYR A 4 -7.57 6.62 -8.09
N ARG A 5 -8.12 7.69 -7.48
CA ARG A 5 -7.99 7.88 -6.02
C ARG A 5 -8.90 6.94 -5.23
N ARG A 6 -10.03 6.54 -5.81
CA ARG A 6 -10.91 5.54 -5.21
C ARG A 6 -10.25 4.17 -5.28
N GLU A 7 -9.72 3.79 -6.44
CA GLU A 7 -8.99 2.53 -6.66
C GLU A 7 -7.78 2.43 -5.74
N TYR A 8 -6.91 3.44 -5.72
CA TYR A 8 -5.77 3.51 -4.81
C TYR A 8 -6.17 3.26 -3.35
N ARG A 9 -7.23 3.94 -2.87
CA ARG A 9 -7.70 3.77 -1.50
C ARG A 9 -8.30 2.39 -1.26
N SER A 10 -8.95 1.80 -2.26
CA SER A 10 -9.51 0.46 -2.19
C SER A 10 -8.38 -0.56 -2.04
N LEU A 11 -7.38 -0.50 -2.92
CA LEU A 11 -6.23 -1.39 -2.92
C LEU A 11 -5.40 -1.27 -1.64
N VAL A 12 -5.10 -0.06 -1.18
CA VAL A 12 -4.39 0.15 0.09
C VAL A 12 -5.15 -0.45 1.27
N ARG A 13 -6.49 -0.36 1.29
CA ARG A 13 -7.29 -0.96 2.37
C ARG A 13 -7.27 -2.48 2.31
N ALA A 14 -7.48 -3.05 1.12
CA ALA A 14 -7.46 -4.50 0.93
C ALA A 14 -6.10 -5.08 1.33
N VAL A 15 -5.00 -4.49 0.85
CA VAL A 15 -3.64 -4.93 1.18
C VAL A 15 -3.36 -4.90 2.69
N ASN A 16 -3.71 -3.80 3.37
CA ASN A 16 -3.52 -3.70 4.81
C ASN A 16 -4.40 -4.70 5.60
N GLU A 17 -5.61 -4.97 5.13
CA GLU A 17 -6.51 -5.93 5.77
C GLU A 17 -6.01 -7.37 5.59
N VAL A 18 -5.56 -7.74 4.39
CA VAL A 18 -4.91 -9.02 4.11
C VAL A 18 -3.65 -9.19 4.97
N GLU A 19 -2.78 -8.19 4.99
CA GLU A 19 -1.57 -8.19 5.82
C GLU A 19 -1.89 -8.42 7.30
N LYS A 20 -2.93 -7.74 7.81
CA LYS A 20 -3.38 -7.90 9.20
C LYS A 20 -3.90 -9.30 9.48
N ARG A 21 -4.73 -9.87 8.60
CA ARG A 21 -5.28 -11.23 8.76
C ARG A 21 -4.18 -12.29 8.77
N LEU A 22 -3.21 -12.15 7.86
CA LEU A 22 -2.04 -13.03 7.78
C LEU A 22 -1.13 -12.92 9.01
N LYS A 23 -1.05 -11.74 9.66
CA LYS A 23 -0.28 -11.54 10.91
C LYS A 23 -1.01 -11.97 12.19
N THR A 24 -2.35 -11.99 12.21
CA THR A 24 -3.11 -12.31 13.43
C THR A 24 -2.91 -13.77 13.89
N THR A 25 -2.43 -14.63 12.98
CA THR A 25 -1.96 -16.00 13.25
C THR A 25 -0.55 -16.08 13.86
N GLU A 26 0.08 -14.96 14.26
CA GLU A 26 1.29 -14.96 15.11
C GLU A 26 0.94 -15.03 16.62
N ASN A 27 -0.26 -14.61 17.05
CA ASN A 27 -0.68 -14.70 18.46
C ASN A 27 -0.75 -16.16 18.97
N ASP A 28 -0.98 -17.05 18.04
CA ASP A 28 -0.96 -18.50 18.12
C ASP A 28 0.38 -19.04 18.70
N ASP A 29 1.52 -18.39 18.43
CA ASP A 29 2.81 -18.75 19.04
C ASP A 29 2.95 -18.33 20.51
N GLU A 30 2.34 -17.21 20.91
CA GLU A 30 2.30 -16.79 22.31
C GLU A 30 1.42 -17.73 23.14
N GLU A 31 0.31 -18.19 22.58
CA GLU A 31 -0.56 -19.18 23.22
C GLU A 31 0.19 -20.50 23.48
N ILE A 32 0.92 -21.01 22.49
CA ILE A 32 1.76 -22.21 22.64
C ILE A 32 2.81 -22.03 23.75
N GLU A 33 3.48 -20.87 23.84
CA GLU A 33 4.46 -20.61 24.89
C GLU A 33 3.83 -20.52 26.29
N VAL A 34 2.61 -19.96 26.40
CA VAL A 34 1.81 -19.98 27.63
C VAL A 34 1.46 -21.42 28.02
N LEU A 35 1.03 -22.24 27.07
CA LEU A 35 0.71 -23.65 27.31
C LEU A 35 1.92 -24.47 27.73
N LYS A 36 3.08 -24.30 27.07
CA LYS A 36 4.36 -24.91 27.50
C LYS A 36 4.74 -24.49 28.91
N LYS A 37 4.57 -23.21 29.26
CA LYS A 37 4.84 -22.71 30.62
C LYS A 37 3.93 -23.37 31.65
N ASN A 38 2.63 -23.48 31.37
CA ASN A 38 1.68 -24.13 32.27
C ASN A 38 1.99 -25.63 32.44
N ALA A 39 2.26 -26.35 31.35
CA ALA A 39 2.64 -27.76 31.40
C ALA A 39 3.94 -27.98 32.20
N ARG A 40 4.93 -27.09 32.10
CA ARG A 40 6.15 -27.14 32.94
C ARG A 40 5.85 -26.96 34.42
N ILE A 41 5.01 -25.99 34.77
CA ILE A 41 4.61 -25.73 36.17
C ILE A 41 3.88 -26.94 36.75
N ASN A 42 2.95 -27.52 35.99
CA ASN A 42 2.19 -28.69 36.45
C ASN A 42 3.06 -29.94 36.56
N ALA A 43 3.99 -30.16 35.63
CA ALA A 43 4.97 -31.23 35.73
C ALA A 43 5.87 -31.07 36.97
N GLN A 44 6.29 -29.85 37.30
CA GLN A 44 7.08 -29.58 38.51
C GLN A 44 6.27 -29.85 39.78
N ARG A 45 5.00 -29.43 39.85
CA ARG A 45 4.12 -29.73 40.98
C ARG A 45 3.94 -31.23 41.22
N GLN A 46 3.87 -32.02 40.14
CA GLN A 46 3.82 -33.48 40.24
C GLN A 46 5.14 -34.06 40.80
N ILE A 47 6.30 -33.51 40.43
CA ILE A 47 7.58 -33.89 41.04
C ILE A 47 7.55 -33.59 42.55
N ASP A 48 7.14 -32.38 42.93
CA ASP A 48 7.11 -31.95 44.33
C ASP A 48 6.18 -32.86 45.16
N SER A 49 4.99 -33.20 44.65
CA SER A 49 4.05 -34.12 45.33
C SER A 49 4.62 -35.53 45.50
N ILE A 50 5.34 -36.02 44.49
CA ILE A 50 6.01 -37.32 44.54
C ILE A 50 7.14 -37.33 45.59
N GLU A 51 7.86 -36.23 45.73
CA GLU A 51 8.90 -36.08 46.76
C GLU A 51 8.30 -36.05 48.18
N GLU A 52 7.19 -35.35 48.39
CA GLU A 52 6.45 -35.35 49.68
C GLU A 52 5.92 -36.75 50.04
N GLN A 53 5.42 -37.52 49.06
CA GLN A 53 4.98 -38.90 49.27
C GLN A 53 6.15 -39.83 49.65
N ARG A 54 7.34 -39.58 49.10
CA ARG A 54 8.56 -40.33 49.44
C ARG A 54 9.03 -40.05 50.86
N GLU A 55 8.88 -38.82 51.35
CA GLU A 55 9.14 -38.48 52.76
C GLU A 55 8.18 -39.22 53.70
N SER A 56 6.94 -39.42 53.27
CA SER A 56 5.90 -40.10 54.04
C SER A 56 5.94 -41.63 53.94
N ASN A 57 6.49 -42.20 52.85
CA ASN A 57 6.60 -43.64 52.63
C ASN A 57 7.96 -44.02 52.01
N PRO A 58 8.92 -44.51 52.82
CA PRO A 58 10.28 -44.85 52.38
C PRO A 58 10.38 -45.99 51.34
N TYR A 59 9.30 -46.77 51.15
CA TYR A 59 9.27 -47.89 50.19
C TYR A 59 8.68 -47.50 48.83
N TYR A 60 8.26 -46.25 48.64
CA TYR A 60 7.83 -45.74 47.35
C TYR A 60 9.07 -45.45 46.48
N ASP A 61 9.19 -46.08 45.30
CA ASP A 61 10.28 -45.85 44.35
C ASP A 61 9.80 -45.04 43.13
N PRO A 62 9.84 -43.70 43.19
CA PRO A 62 9.36 -42.85 42.11
C PRO A 62 10.42 -42.56 41.04
N LYS A 63 11.54 -43.28 41.00
CA LYS A 63 12.66 -42.96 40.09
C LYS A 63 12.24 -42.84 38.63
N ASP A 64 11.37 -43.73 38.15
CA ASP A 64 10.93 -43.74 36.76
C ASP A 64 9.94 -42.61 36.45
N SER A 65 9.10 -42.26 37.43
CA SER A 65 8.15 -41.14 37.39
C SER A 65 8.85 -39.79 37.32
N VAL A 66 9.77 -39.51 38.25
CA VAL A 66 10.53 -38.25 38.30
C VAL A 66 11.41 -38.08 37.06
N LYS A 67 11.98 -39.18 36.57
CA LYS A 67 12.78 -39.17 35.33
C LYS A 67 11.94 -38.82 34.10
N SER A 68 10.70 -39.32 34.03
CA SER A 68 9.78 -39.03 32.92
C SER A 68 9.30 -37.57 32.96
N LEU A 69 8.98 -37.04 34.14
CA LEU A 69 8.62 -35.62 34.32
C LEU A 69 9.78 -34.67 33.99
N ASN A 70 11.00 -34.98 34.40
CA ASN A 70 12.19 -34.20 34.03
C ASN A 70 12.47 -34.23 32.52
N LYS A 71 12.20 -35.37 31.85
CA LYS A 71 12.28 -35.43 30.38
C LYS A 71 11.24 -34.53 29.71
N LEU A 72 10.01 -34.50 30.22
CA LEU A 72 8.95 -33.61 29.74
C LEU A 72 9.37 -32.14 29.90
N ILE A 73 9.82 -31.73 31.08
CA ILE A 73 10.25 -30.35 31.36
C ILE A 73 11.36 -29.93 30.38
N ASN A 74 12.35 -30.78 30.17
CA ASN A 74 13.43 -30.51 29.22
C ASN A 74 12.95 -30.44 27.76
N ALA A 75 11.94 -31.23 27.39
CA ALA A 75 11.29 -31.17 26.08
C ALA A 75 10.65 -29.79 25.85
N LEU A 76 9.90 -29.32 26.86
CA LEU A 76 9.14 -28.07 26.81
C LEU A 76 10.01 -26.80 26.81
N TYR A 77 11.32 -26.91 27.07
CA TYR A 77 12.28 -25.80 26.88
C TYR A 77 12.84 -25.69 25.45
N ARG A 78 12.60 -26.69 24.60
CA ARG A 78 13.12 -26.75 23.23
C ARG A 78 11.99 -26.60 22.22
N ARG A 79 12.34 -26.58 20.93
CA ARG A 79 11.36 -26.84 19.88
C ARG A 79 10.80 -28.25 20.10
N VAL A 80 9.49 -28.33 20.20
CA VAL A 80 8.80 -29.53 20.67
C VAL A 80 8.34 -30.33 19.45
N ASP A 81 8.62 -31.63 19.47
CA ASP A 81 8.17 -32.60 18.48
C ASP A 81 6.93 -33.30 19.05
N ILE A 82 5.82 -33.31 18.31
CA ILE A 82 4.54 -33.90 18.75
C ILE A 82 4.73 -35.38 19.08
N SER A 83 5.40 -36.13 18.19
CA SER A 83 5.66 -37.55 18.37
C SER A 83 6.47 -37.83 19.66
N TYR A 84 7.36 -36.91 20.00
CA TYR A 84 8.11 -36.97 21.24
C TYR A 84 7.22 -36.67 22.46
N LEU A 85 6.35 -35.65 22.42
CA LEU A 85 5.40 -35.38 23.51
C LEU A 85 4.44 -36.54 23.74
N GLU A 86 3.86 -37.12 22.68
CA GLU A 86 2.98 -38.29 22.79
C GLU A 86 3.70 -39.48 23.43
N SER A 87 4.98 -39.70 23.07
CA SER A 87 5.78 -40.78 23.66
C SER A 87 6.03 -40.56 25.16
N VAL A 88 6.19 -39.29 25.56
CA VAL A 88 6.38 -38.89 26.96
C VAL A 88 5.05 -39.00 27.72
N GLN A 89 3.93 -38.59 27.12
CA GLN A 89 2.59 -38.76 27.68
C GLN A 89 2.28 -40.23 27.96
N LYS A 90 2.48 -41.12 26.99
CA LYS A 90 2.31 -42.59 27.17
C LYS A 90 3.19 -43.13 28.31
N SER A 91 4.39 -42.58 28.48
CA SER A 91 5.30 -42.97 29.56
C SER A 91 4.82 -42.46 30.94
N LEU A 92 4.20 -41.29 31.00
CA LEU A 92 3.62 -40.72 32.22
C LEU A 92 2.33 -41.45 32.62
N GLU A 93 1.45 -41.75 31.66
CA GLU A 93 0.23 -42.53 31.85
C GLU A 93 0.53 -43.94 32.38
N LYS A 94 1.58 -44.60 31.86
CA LYS A 94 2.04 -45.90 32.36
C LYS A 94 2.44 -45.86 33.85
N ASN A 95 2.90 -44.69 34.32
CA ASN A 95 3.28 -44.45 35.71
C ASN A 95 2.12 -43.83 36.54
N ASN A 96 0.89 -43.80 36.01
CA ASN A 96 -0.30 -43.18 36.61
C ASN A 96 -0.11 -41.68 36.93
N ILE A 97 0.60 -40.94 36.08
CA ILE A 97 0.83 -39.51 36.24
C ILE A 97 0.10 -38.77 35.13
N ASP A 98 -0.82 -37.90 35.53
CA ASP A 98 -1.51 -36.98 34.64
C ASP A 98 -0.94 -35.57 34.83
N VAL A 99 -0.64 -34.90 33.72
CA VAL A 99 -0.10 -33.55 33.69
C VAL A 99 -1.11 -32.65 33.00
N ASP A 100 -1.85 -31.90 33.82
CA ASP A 100 -2.83 -30.92 33.36
C ASP A 100 -2.23 -29.99 32.29
N GLY A 101 -2.93 -29.89 31.16
CA GLY A 101 -2.54 -29.02 30.03
C GLY A 101 -1.60 -29.65 29.01
N LEU A 102 -1.03 -30.84 29.27
CA LEU A 102 -0.24 -31.56 28.27
C LEU A 102 -1.10 -32.07 27.08
N PRO A 103 -2.30 -32.65 27.29
CA PRO A 103 -3.16 -33.07 26.17
C PRO A 103 -3.61 -31.88 25.32
N LEU A 104 -4.00 -30.78 25.96
CA LEU A 104 -4.40 -29.56 25.26
C LEU A 104 -3.25 -28.95 24.44
N LEU A 105 -2.01 -29.00 24.95
CA LEU A 105 -0.83 -28.59 24.18
C LEU A 105 -0.61 -29.48 22.96
N ILE A 106 -0.84 -30.80 23.08
CA ILE A 106 -0.71 -31.74 21.96
C ILE A 106 -1.79 -31.46 20.91
N ASP A 107 -3.06 -31.33 21.31
CA ASP A 107 -4.18 -31.02 20.41
C ASP A 107 -3.94 -29.70 19.64
N VAL A 108 -3.47 -28.67 20.35
CA VAL A 108 -3.12 -27.38 19.73
C VAL A 108 -1.96 -27.56 18.75
N LEU A 109 -0.89 -28.27 19.13
CA LEU A 109 0.24 -28.50 18.22
C LEU A 109 -0.14 -29.34 17.00
N GLU A 110 -1.02 -30.33 17.14
CA GLU A 110 -1.52 -31.14 16.02
C GLU A 110 -2.32 -30.30 15.03
N SER A 111 -3.22 -29.44 15.53
CA SER A 111 -3.94 -28.50 14.67
C SER A 111 -3.03 -27.51 13.94
N TYR A 112 -1.82 -27.28 14.46
CA TYR A 112 -0.81 -26.41 13.85
C TYR A 112 0.10 -27.13 12.86
N GLU A 113 0.47 -28.39 13.09
CA GLU A 113 1.23 -29.20 12.12
C GLU A 113 0.38 -29.52 10.88
N GLU A 114 -0.95 -29.63 11.01
CA GLU A 114 -1.85 -29.69 9.86
C GLU A 114 -1.87 -28.37 9.05
N GLN A 115 -1.35 -27.26 9.60
CA GLN A 115 -1.27 -25.93 9.00
C GLN A 115 0.19 -25.45 8.80
N ASP A 116 1.05 -26.24 8.14
CA ASP A 116 2.46 -25.91 7.79
C ASP A 116 2.59 -24.77 6.74
N ASP A 117 1.87 -23.68 6.98
CA ASP A 117 1.71 -22.50 6.14
C ASP A 117 2.61 -21.34 6.56
N ARG A 118 3.45 -21.49 7.61
CA ARG A 118 4.23 -20.34 8.15
C ARG A 118 5.30 -19.83 7.19
N GLU A 119 6.06 -20.73 6.57
CA GLU A 119 7.08 -20.32 5.60
C GLU A 119 6.42 -19.70 4.35
N GLN A 120 5.23 -20.19 4.00
CA GLN A 120 4.45 -19.69 2.87
C GLN A 120 3.79 -18.33 3.19
N LYS A 121 3.25 -18.15 4.40
CA LYS A 121 2.77 -16.87 4.93
C LYS A 121 3.86 -15.82 4.95
N GLN A 122 5.06 -16.16 5.42
CA GLN A 122 6.19 -15.23 5.40
C GLN A 122 6.56 -14.83 3.96
N LYS A 123 6.54 -15.77 3.01
CA LYS A 123 6.73 -15.45 1.58
C LYS A 123 5.65 -14.50 1.07
N ILE A 124 4.37 -14.75 1.36
CA ILE A 124 3.27 -13.87 0.97
C ILE A 124 3.42 -12.47 1.58
N LEU A 125 3.70 -12.39 2.88
CA LEU A 125 3.89 -11.12 3.57
C LEU A 125 5.06 -10.33 2.96
N SER A 126 6.17 -11.00 2.61
CA SER A 126 7.29 -10.34 1.93
C SER A 126 6.93 -9.82 0.53
N LEU A 127 6.11 -10.57 -0.23
CA LEU A 127 5.62 -10.13 -1.54
C LEU A 127 4.71 -8.91 -1.42
N ILE A 128 3.82 -8.92 -0.41
CA ILE A 128 2.96 -7.79 -0.09
C ILE A 128 3.78 -6.56 0.29
N ASP A 129 4.79 -6.71 1.16
CA ASP A 129 5.64 -5.60 1.58
C ASP A 129 6.44 -5.00 0.42
N MET A 130 6.98 -5.84 -0.48
CA MET A 130 7.67 -5.37 -1.69
C MET A 130 6.71 -4.56 -2.58
N ALA A 131 5.57 -5.13 -2.97
CA ALA A 131 4.60 -4.46 -3.84
C ALA A 131 4.05 -3.16 -3.21
N LYS A 132 3.86 -3.13 -1.89
CA LYS A 132 3.39 -1.95 -1.16
C LYS A 132 4.43 -0.83 -1.19
N ASN A 133 5.70 -1.15 -0.99
CA ASN A 133 6.78 -0.17 -1.04
C ASN A 133 7.00 0.38 -2.45
N ASP A 134 6.92 -0.48 -3.45
CA ASP A 134 7.18 -0.10 -4.85
C ASP A 134 6.03 0.73 -5.44
N TYR A 135 4.79 0.41 -5.09
CA TYR A 135 3.61 0.94 -5.79
C TYR A 135 2.62 1.71 -4.92
N LEU A 136 2.58 1.49 -3.61
CA LEU A 136 1.57 2.09 -2.71
C LEU A 136 2.15 3.12 -1.74
N GLY A 137 3.41 3.52 -1.88
CA GLY A 137 4.04 4.55 -1.06
C GLY A 137 3.34 5.91 -1.17
N SER A 138 2.92 6.28 -2.38
CA SER A 138 2.15 7.49 -2.64
C SER A 138 1.17 7.32 -3.80
N PHE A 139 0.12 8.15 -3.80
CA PHE A 139 -0.83 8.18 -4.93
C PHE A 139 -0.14 8.50 -6.28
N LYS A 140 0.97 9.26 -6.26
CA LYS A 140 1.71 9.61 -7.46
C LYS A 140 2.45 8.40 -8.04
N GLU A 141 3.14 7.64 -7.18
CA GLU A 141 3.84 6.41 -7.59
C GLU A 141 2.85 5.36 -8.07
N TYR A 142 1.77 5.14 -7.31
CA TYR A 142 0.68 4.27 -7.71
C TYR A 142 0.17 4.61 -9.10
N ARG A 143 -0.15 5.88 -9.35
CA ARG A 143 -0.70 6.33 -10.62
C ARG A 143 0.23 6.02 -11.79
N ASN A 144 1.53 6.32 -11.64
CA ASN A 144 2.51 6.08 -12.69
C ASN A 144 2.63 4.58 -13.01
N ALA A 145 2.70 3.73 -11.98
CA ALA A 145 2.79 2.28 -12.14
C ALA A 145 1.46 1.66 -12.64
N LEU A 146 0.33 2.30 -12.33
CA LEU A 146 -0.97 1.88 -12.82
C LEU A 146 -1.08 2.11 -14.33
N GLU A 147 -0.52 3.21 -14.83
CA GLU A 147 -0.46 3.56 -16.25
C GLU A 147 0.49 2.64 -17.04
N THR A 148 1.52 2.05 -16.42
CA THR A 148 2.39 1.03 -17.04
C THR A 148 1.86 -0.40 -16.93
N GLY A 149 0.84 -0.65 -16.11
CA GLY A 149 0.25 -1.98 -15.90
C GLY A 149 0.87 -2.78 -14.74
N GLU A 150 2.00 -2.33 -14.20
CA GLU A 150 2.79 -3.04 -13.17
C GLU A 150 2.02 -3.31 -11.88
N VAL A 151 1.11 -2.41 -11.49
CA VAL A 151 0.23 -2.61 -10.32
C VAL A 151 -0.67 -3.83 -10.54
N GLY A 152 -1.27 -3.94 -11.71
CA GLY A 152 -2.18 -5.03 -12.05
C GLY A 152 -1.47 -6.36 -12.02
N GLU A 153 -0.31 -6.44 -12.66
CA GLU A 153 0.52 -7.65 -12.68
C GLU A 153 0.95 -8.07 -11.27
N SER A 154 1.57 -7.15 -10.51
CA SER A 154 2.12 -7.44 -9.19
C SER A 154 1.06 -7.87 -8.17
N PHE A 155 -0.06 -7.16 -8.11
CA PHE A 155 -1.13 -7.47 -7.16
C PHE A 155 -1.97 -8.68 -7.60
N ASN A 156 -2.08 -8.95 -8.91
CA ASN A 156 -2.73 -10.17 -9.41
C ASN A 156 -1.87 -11.42 -9.10
N ASP A 157 -0.55 -11.31 -9.12
CA ASP A 157 0.31 -12.43 -8.71
C ASP A 157 0.19 -12.73 -7.22
N ILE A 158 0.09 -11.70 -6.36
CA ILE A 158 -0.24 -11.90 -4.93
C ILE A 158 -1.60 -12.59 -4.77
N PHE A 159 -2.62 -12.15 -5.52
CA PHE A 159 -3.94 -12.80 -5.54
C PHE A 159 -3.85 -14.29 -5.91
N LYS A 160 -3.13 -14.64 -6.98
CA LYS A 160 -2.96 -16.04 -7.41
C LYS A 160 -2.27 -16.88 -6.33
N VAL A 161 -1.25 -16.34 -5.67
CA VAL A 161 -0.55 -17.04 -4.59
C VAL A 161 -1.49 -17.28 -3.41
N LEU A 162 -2.27 -16.27 -3.00
CA LEU A 162 -3.27 -16.42 -1.93
C LEU A 162 -4.30 -17.51 -2.26
N ALA A 163 -4.84 -17.50 -3.49
CA ALA A 163 -5.82 -18.49 -3.93
C ALA A 163 -5.23 -19.91 -4.02
N GLN A 164 -3.98 -20.06 -4.48
CA GLN A 164 -3.32 -21.36 -4.56
C GLN A 164 -3.07 -21.99 -3.19
N LEU A 165 -2.91 -21.16 -2.17
CA LEU A 165 -2.64 -21.57 -0.80
C LEU A 165 -3.90 -21.67 0.07
N GLY A 166 -5.09 -21.47 -0.51
CA GLY A 166 -6.37 -21.63 0.18
C GLY A 166 -6.79 -20.43 1.05
N TYR A 167 -6.15 -19.27 0.89
CA TYR A 167 -6.57 -18.01 1.52
C TYR A 167 -7.71 -17.35 0.73
N ASP A 168 -8.84 -18.06 0.63
CA ASP A 168 -9.95 -17.66 -0.25
C ASP A 168 -10.56 -16.31 0.13
N GLU A 169 -10.65 -15.99 1.42
CA GLU A 169 -11.17 -14.70 1.89
C GLU A 169 -10.23 -13.55 1.53
N GLU A 170 -8.93 -13.71 1.77
CA GLU A 170 -7.91 -12.72 1.43
C GLU A 170 -7.78 -12.53 -0.08
N ALA A 171 -7.87 -13.63 -0.84
CA ALA A 171 -7.89 -13.60 -2.30
C ALA A 171 -9.13 -12.84 -2.81
N GLY A 172 -10.31 -13.05 -2.21
CA GLY A 172 -11.52 -12.30 -2.53
C GLY A 172 -11.37 -10.79 -2.28
N LEU A 173 -10.82 -10.40 -1.13
CA LEU A 173 -10.54 -8.99 -0.81
C LEU A 173 -9.58 -8.33 -1.81
N MET A 174 -8.57 -9.08 -2.28
CA MET A 174 -7.65 -8.61 -3.29
C MET A 174 -8.32 -8.48 -4.66
N ALA A 175 -9.07 -9.49 -5.09
CA ALA A 175 -9.76 -9.49 -6.37
C ALA A 175 -10.73 -8.30 -6.51
N ASP A 176 -11.50 -8.00 -5.47
CA ASP A 176 -12.44 -6.87 -5.43
C ASP A 176 -11.74 -5.50 -5.49
N ALA A 177 -10.47 -5.46 -5.11
CA ALA A 177 -9.68 -4.24 -5.03
C ALA A 177 -8.72 -4.04 -6.21
N LEU A 178 -8.57 -5.05 -7.07
CA LEU A 178 -7.75 -4.95 -8.26
C LEU A 178 -8.33 -3.88 -9.21
N PRO A 179 -7.46 -3.03 -9.78
CA PRO A 179 -7.90 -1.99 -10.69
C PRO A 179 -8.39 -2.61 -11.99
N ASP A 180 -9.49 -2.08 -12.54
CA ASP A 180 -10.01 -2.50 -13.83
C ASP A 180 -9.10 -1.96 -14.95
N TYR A 181 -8.71 -2.85 -15.86
CA TYR A 181 -7.91 -2.54 -17.05
C TYR A 181 -8.74 -2.64 -18.34
N ASP A 182 -9.97 -3.18 -18.27
CA ASP A 182 -10.85 -3.33 -19.43
C ASP A 182 -11.47 -1.98 -19.85
N ASP A 183 -11.63 -1.05 -18.90
CA ASP A 183 -11.91 0.34 -19.23
C ASP A 183 -10.64 0.95 -19.85
N VAL A 184 -10.66 1.12 -21.17
CA VAL A 184 -9.66 1.85 -21.96
C VAL A 184 -9.43 3.21 -21.32
N ARG A 185 -8.46 3.25 -20.40
CA ARG A 185 -8.02 4.46 -19.71
C ARG A 185 -7.56 5.37 -20.82
N ARG A 186 -8.40 6.34 -21.16
CA ARG A 186 -8.26 7.13 -22.38
C ARG A 186 -6.82 7.62 -22.45
N GLU A 187 -6.09 7.16 -23.46
CA GLU A 187 -4.78 7.70 -23.78
C GLU A 187 -4.93 9.22 -23.78
N ARG A 188 -4.09 9.89 -23.00
CA ARG A 188 -4.14 11.33 -22.95
C ARG A 188 -3.82 11.85 -24.35
N PRO A 189 -4.57 12.84 -24.85
CA PRO A 189 -4.23 13.47 -26.12
C PRO A 189 -2.80 13.96 -26.09
N ASP A 190 -2.06 13.72 -27.18
CA ASP A 190 -0.68 14.17 -27.32
C ASP A 190 -0.58 15.70 -27.05
N PRO A 191 0.18 16.14 -26.03
CA PRO A 191 0.30 17.56 -25.70
C PRO A 191 1.09 18.35 -26.75
N GLN A 192 1.76 17.69 -27.71
CA GLN A 192 2.65 18.33 -28.67
C GLN A 192 1.96 19.43 -29.48
N GLN A 193 0.74 19.19 -29.97
CA GLN A 193 -0.03 20.19 -30.73
C GLN A 193 -0.26 21.47 -29.92
N LEU A 194 -0.51 21.35 -28.62
CA LEU A 194 -0.72 22.50 -27.73
C LEU A 194 0.61 23.18 -27.37
N LEU A 195 1.70 22.42 -27.25
CA LEU A 195 3.04 22.96 -27.01
C LEU A 195 3.59 23.75 -28.20
N GLU A 196 3.18 23.42 -29.42
CA GLU A 196 3.48 24.20 -30.63
C GLU A 196 2.77 25.57 -30.62
N VAL A 197 1.51 25.60 -30.22
CA VAL A 197 0.69 26.83 -30.15
C VAL A 197 1.11 27.73 -28.97
N LEU A 198 1.68 27.16 -27.92
CA LEU A 198 2.13 27.88 -26.74
C LEU A 198 3.65 28.03 -26.74
N PRO A 199 4.30 28.76 -27.66
CA PRO A 199 5.76 28.82 -27.73
C PRO A 199 6.36 29.31 -26.40
N PRO A 200 7.56 28.85 -26.04
CA PRO A 200 8.23 29.31 -24.83
C PRO A 200 8.49 30.82 -24.93
N VAL A 201 7.71 31.61 -24.19
CA VAL A 201 7.96 33.04 -24.01
C VAL A 201 9.13 33.13 -23.04
N LYS A 202 10.35 33.37 -23.55
CA LYS A 202 11.55 33.52 -22.71
C LYS A 202 11.30 34.64 -21.70
N SER A 203 10.97 34.26 -20.47
CA SER A 203 10.64 35.16 -19.37
C SER A 203 11.87 35.84 -18.74
N ALA A 204 13.00 35.86 -19.43
CA ALA A 204 14.23 36.53 -19.00
C ALA A 204 14.64 37.68 -19.94
N ASP A 205 14.06 37.78 -21.15
CA ASP A 205 14.21 38.92 -22.06
C ASP A 205 13.11 38.80 -23.12
N LEU A 206 11.97 39.46 -22.90
CA LEU A 206 10.87 39.54 -23.86
C LEU A 206 11.38 40.14 -25.18
N GLN A 207 11.79 39.31 -26.14
CA GLN A 207 12.23 39.74 -27.47
C GLN A 207 11.12 40.46 -28.26
N TYR A 208 9.86 40.29 -27.88
CA TYR A 208 8.75 40.90 -28.61
C TYR A 208 8.42 42.32 -28.15
N TRP A 209 8.77 42.74 -26.94
CA TRP A 209 8.71 44.15 -26.51
C TRP A 209 9.70 44.44 -25.37
N GLN A 210 10.93 44.77 -25.73
CA GLN A 210 11.86 45.47 -24.85
C GLN A 210 11.39 46.92 -24.69
N SER A 211 10.35 47.14 -23.89
CA SER A 211 9.96 48.49 -23.52
C SER A 211 10.91 48.99 -22.42
N ASN A 212 11.56 50.13 -22.67
CA ASN A 212 12.33 50.85 -21.64
C ASN A 212 11.43 51.35 -20.49
N ARG A 213 10.11 51.22 -20.60
CA ARG A 213 9.12 51.62 -19.58
C ARG A 213 8.65 50.42 -18.76
N ARG A 214 9.56 49.83 -17.97
CA ARG A 214 9.28 48.69 -17.07
C ARG A 214 8.22 48.94 -15.99
N LYS A 215 7.82 50.20 -15.79
CA LYS A 215 6.77 50.62 -14.83
C LYS A 215 5.39 50.78 -15.48
N SER A 216 5.23 50.49 -16.78
CA SER A 216 3.93 50.60 -17.42
C SER A 216 3.03 49.41 -17.10
N GLU A 217 1.72 49.67 -17.04
CA GLU A 217 0.68 48.65 -16.86
C GLU A 217 0.70 47.59 -17.97
N GLY A 218 0.84 48.01 -19.23
CA GLY A 218 0.97 47.08 -20.36
C GLY A 218 2.22 46.19 -20.28
N TYR A 219 3.31 46.65 -19.65
CA TYR A 219 4.48 45.80 -19.40
C TYR A 219 4.19 44.74 -18.33
N ALA A 220 3.46 45.11 -17.26
CA ALA A 220 3.05 44.19 -16.21
C ALA A 220 2.10 43.10 -16.73
N LEU A 221 1.10 43.47 -17.54
CA LEU A 221 0.14 42.52 -18.15
C LEU A 221 0.85 41.56 -19.13
N ASN A 222 1.78 42.06 -19.95
CA ASN A 222 2.59 41.22 -20.83
C ASN A 222 3.44 40.20 -20.04
N MET A 223 4.05 40.65 -18.94
CA MET A 223 4.80 39.76 -18.05
C MET A 223 3.91 38.69 -17.41
N LEU A 224 2.70 39.06 -16.99
CA LEU A 224 1.74 38.12 -16.41
C LEU A 224 1.35 37.05 -17.43
N PHE A 225 0.96 37.47 -18.64
CA PHE A 225 0.63 36.54 -19.73
C PHE A 225 1.80 35.58 -20.03
N ALA A 226 3.02 36.10 -20.15
CA ALA A 226 4.22 35.27 -20.37
C ALA A 226 4.45 34.23 -19.26
N LYS A 227 4.22 34.60 -17.99
CA LYS A 227 4.30 33.67 -16.86
C LYS A 227 3.24 32.57 -16.93
N GLU A 228 2.00 32.91 -17.28
CA GLU A 228 0.92 31.93 -17.40
C GLU A 228 1.11 30.99 -18.60
N VAL A 229 1.67 31.47 -19.71
CA VAL A 229 2.10 30.61 -20.83
C VAL A 229 3.15 29.59 -20.35
N ALA A 230 4.18 30.04 -19.63
CA ALA A 230 5.21 29.16 -19.08
C ALA A 230 4.64 28.13 -18.08
N TYR A 231 3.72 28.54 -17.22
CA TYR A 231 3.04 27.65 -16.29
C TYR A 231 2.18 26.60 -17.00
N THR A 232 1.48 26.98 -18.07
CA THR A 232 0.63 26.08 -18.86
C THR A 232 1.48 25.08 -19.65
N ARG A 233 2.57 25.52 -20.28
CA ARG A 233 3.56 24.61 -20.90
C ARG A 233 4.11 23.61 -19.89
N ARG A 234 4.49 24.07 -18.71
CA ARG A 234 4.97 23.20 -17.63
C ARG A 234 3.91 22.19 -17.21
N ALA A 235 2.65 22.59 -17.13
CA ALA A 235 1.55 21.68 -16.80
C ALA A 235 1.36 20.56 -17.85
N LEU A 236 1.56 20.89 -19.14
CA LEU A 236 1.52 19.93 -20.24
C LEU A 236 2.75 19.01 -20.22
N LEU A 237 3.96 19.55 -20.01
CA LEU A 237 5.22 18.79 -19.98
C LEU A 237 5.35 17.87 -18.76
N GLU A 238 4.80 18.27 -17.61
CA GLU A 238 4.77 17.47 -16.38
C GLU A 238 3.59 16.48 -16.34
N ASP A 239 2.83 16.37 -17.43
CA ASP A 239 1.65 15.52 -17.55
C ASP A 239 0.66 15.65 -16.36
N ARG A 240 0.38 16.89 -15.94
CA ARG A 240 -0.50 17.15 -14.79
C ARG A 240 -1.94 16.67 -15.05
N GLU A 241 -2.65 16.26 -14.00
CA GLU A 241 -4.04 15.77 -14.11
C GLU A 241 -4.97 16.76 -14.84
N TYR A 242 -6.08 16.28 -15.44
CA TYR A 242 -7.07 17.12 -16.14
C TYR A 242 -7.48 18.38 -15.35
N ILE A 243 -7.70 18.27 -14.04
CA ILE A 243 -8.07 19.42 -13.21
C ILE A 243 -6.91 20.42 -13.15
N GLY A 244 -5.67 19.93 -13.03
CA GLY A 244 -4.46 20.75 -13.02
C GLY A 244 -4.20 21.46 -14.36
N THR A 245 -4.34 20.74 -15.48
CA THR A 245 -4.22 21.32 -16.82
C THR A 245 -5.36 22.29 -17.11
N ARG A 246 -6.61 21.94 -16.79
CA ARG A 246 -7.76 22.86 -16.90
C ARG A 246 -7.56 24.15 -16.12
N ASN A 247 -7.03 24.06 -14.90
CA ASN A 247 -6.75 25.24 -14.09
C ASN A 247 -5.62 26.09 -14.69
N ALA A 248 -4.60 25.49 -15.29
CA ALA A 248 -3.55 26.21 -16.00
C ALA A 248 -4.10 26.98 -17.21
N PHE A 249 -4.92 26.34 -18.05
CA PHE A 249 -5.58 26.99 -19.19
C PHE A 249 -6.54 28.11 -18.76
N LYS A 250 -7.27 27.94 -17.66
CA LYS A 250 -8.11 29.03 -17.11
C LYS A 250 -7.29 30.27 -16.75
N ARG A 251 -6.14 30.09 -16.10
CA ARG A 251 -5.24 31.20 -15.74
C ARG A 251 -4.67 31.88 -16.98
N LEU A 252 -4.28 31.10 -17.99
CA LEU A 252 -3.79 31.60 -19.26
C LEU A 252 -4.85 32.44 -19.98
N ASN A 253 -6.09 31.94 -20.07
CA ASN A 253 -7.19 32.67 -20.72
C ASN A 253 -7.47 33.99 -20.00
N ASN A 254 -7.53 33.99 -18.66
CA ASN A 254 -7.74 35.22 -17.92
C ASN A 254 -6.63 36.26 -18.19
N ALA A 255 -5.36 35.82 -18.19
CA ALA A 255 -4.24 36.73 -18.48
C ALA A 255 -4.25 37.24 -19.93
N TYR A 256 -4.72 36.42 -20.88
CA TYR A 256 -4.94 36.84 -22.26
C TYR A 256 -6.06 37.89 -22.36
N ASP A 257 -7.19 37.65 -21.70
CA ASP A 257 -8.35 38.55 -21.73
C ASP A 257 -7.98 39.93 -21.16
N GLU A 258 -7.28 39.98 -20.02
CA GLU A 258 -6.80 41.22 -19.42
C GLU A 258 -5.83 41.98 -20.34
N LEU A 259 -4.85 41.27 -20.93
CA LEU A 259 -3.87 41.87 -21.83
C LEU A 259 -4.53 42.37 -23.12
N SER A 260 -5.41 41.58 -23.71
CA SER A 260 -6.09 41.91 -24.97
C SER A 260 -7.02 43.11 -24.80
N ALA A 261 -7.76 43.20 -23.70
CA ALA A 261 -8.62 44.34 -23.37
C ALA A 261 -7.80 45.62 -23.23
N TYR A 262 -6.69 45.58 -22.48
CA TYR A 262 -5.79 46.72 -22.34
C TYR A 262 -5.22 47.19 -23.70
N MET A 263 -4.76 46.25 -24.54
CA MET A 263 -4.22 46.59 -25.86
C MET A 263 -5.28 47.19 -26.77
N TYR A 264 -6.50 46.68 -26.70
CA TYR A 264 -7.64 47.19 -27.45
C TYR A 264 -7.97 48.64 -27.05
N GLU A 265 -8.06 48.92 -25.75
CA GLU A 265 -8.29 50.28 -25.23
C GLU A 265 -7.18 51.24 -25.65
N ARG A 266 -5.91 50.85 -25.46
CA ARG A 266 -4.76 51.68 -25.85
C ARG A 266 -4.69 51.94 -27.36
N TYR A 267 -5.07 50.97 -28.18
CA TYR A 267 -5.14 51.15 -29.63
C TYR A 267 -6.12 52.27 -30.02
N HIS A 268 -7.30 52.31 -29.38
CA HIS A 268 -8.29 53.37 -29.59
C HIS A 268 -7.82 54.73 -29.07
N GLU A 269 -7.21 54.78 -27.88
CA GLU A 269 -6.67 56.04 -27.33
C GLU A 269 -5.60 56.67 -28.22
N LEU A 270 -4.81 55.86 -28.92
CA LEU A 270 -3.78 56.31 -29.86
C LEU A 270 -4.36 56.71 -31.23
N GLY A 271 -5.68 56.74 -31.38
CA GLY A 271 -6.37 57.09 -32.63
C GLY A 271 -6.41 55.95 -33.65
N GLY A 272 -6.14 54.72 -33.22
CA GLY A 272 -6.31 53.53 -34.05
C GLY A 272 -7.79 53.31 -34.40
N THR A 273 -8.07 52.90 -35.63
CA THR A 273 -9.41 52.51 -36.08
C THR A 273 -9.40 51.02 -36.43
N PRO A 274 -10.11 50.16 -35.67
CA PRO A 274 -10.06 48.73 -35.91
C PRO A 274 -10.51 48.40 -37.33
N TYR A 275 -9.81 47.46 -37.97
CA TYR A 275 -10.07 47.05 -39.35
C TYR A 275 -11.52 46.56 -39.59
N ASN A 276 -12.28 46.25 -38.53
CA ASN A 276 -13.67 45.80 -38.61
C ASN A 276 -14.57 46.31 -37.45
N TYR A 277 -14.52 47.61 -37.14
CA TYR A 277 -15.26 48.21 -36.00
C TYR A 277 -16.80 48.02 -36.06
N HIS A 278 -17.36 47.72 -37.24
CA HIS A 278 -18.82 47.56 -37.45
C HIS A 278 -19.21 46.25 -38.17
N GLY A 279 -18.31 45.27 -38.27
CA GLY A 279 -18.65 43.96 -38.86
C GLY A 279 -18.97 44.00 -40.37
N HIS A 280 -18.53 45.03 -41.09
CA HIS A 280 -18.89 45.22 -42.50
C HIS A 280 -17.95 44.55 -43.51
N MET A 281 -16.83 43.96 -43.06
CA MET A 281 -15.84 43.34 -43.95
C MET A 281 -16.16 41.90 -44.39
N ASP A 282 -17.23 41.26 -43.88
CA ASP A 282 -17.69 39.93 -44.32
C ASP A 282 -18.43 39.94 -45.68
N ARG A 283 -18.27 40.99 -46.50
CA ARG A 283 -18.84 41.04 -47.86
C ARG A 283 -17.84 41.59 -48.87
N ARG A 284 -16.74 40.89 -49.08
CA ARG A 284 -16.07 40.88 -50.39
C ARG A 284 -15.84 39.43 -50.81
N LYS A 285 -16.52 39.07 -51.90
CA LYS A 285 -16.39 37.80 -52.63
C LYS A 285 -14.97 37.59 -53.11
#